data_AF-A0AAJ3TRV0-F1
#
_entry.id   AF-A0AAJ3TRV0-F1
#
_cell.length_a   1.000
_cell.length_b   1.000
_cell.length_c   1.000
_cell.angle_alpha   90.00
_cell.angle_beta   90.00
_cell.angle_gamma   90.00
#
_symmetry.space_group_name_H-M   'P 1'
#
loop_
_entity.id
_entity.type
_entity.pdbx_description
1 polymer ?
#
loop_
_entity_poly.entity_id
_entity_poly.type
_entity_poly.pdbx_seq_one_letter_code
_entity_poly.pdbx_strand_id
1 'polypeptide(L)'
;MHLDQNIYSKETIKARMLQNATKIWGVKSIQSLDPFVKLLIDAFSTEVFKANNEIQNVNSRLLERLARMLTPTKYTHPVPAHAIAFYTPEEDVEYVMDYTEFFFKKSINSFSKTQSDKQVDVPFTPVDNIRTIKAQVGAMIVGNTCYAFDENLNRTPICRINNRIEDYRKISIGINVSKYSAGRLPEKLSLFCANTAFEHIDYVYRLLPHVKVSSNGKSLSINPGLSYTDQRKYEGFEEVFKEQSIRYKVTEDIKKIYNSKFIEVEGIHDDLKLQPGYFPFELGYLKGQTPALDQLINDNSFLWLTFEFPPQFTDQILDNFSFALNAFPVYNRGWKKTEYILDIMGNNIPLETGVGEYFLYVEEVVDGEGKKYEEIPFTPNDHLSKGLYTVRKGGMERFSNRNAVDLMVNVLELTRDEVAAFSVFNRDKLRDLLGEMSDKMKGMIKKVENADKDLVEDVNYVIIEPIESSVHTYAAFWITHCALANHIRPGTTLNSQQKAKSITLLTESTGGDLEQKGSDSIQAYRYALMTRDKIVSIEDIKAYCQMVMKDELKSIKVSRGTIISDKPKEGFVKTIDVSIIAQNYAFYGKSYWDNQATVLMNNIKVRAIDGVIYRVKIEEGSAVEI
;
A
#
# COMPACT_ATOMS: atom_id res chain seq x y z
N MET A 1 19.71 -12.95 -18.27
CA MET A 1 21.12 -12.56 -17.99
C MET A 1 21.76 -13.73 -17.22
N HIS A 2 22.42 -14.69 -17.89
CA HIS A 2 22.90 -15.96 -17.28
C HIS A 2 24.35 -16.33 -17.65
N LEU A 3 25.11 -15.43 -18.27
CA LEU A 3 26.44 -15.76 -18.81
C LEU A 3 27.56 -15.83 -17.75
N ASP A 4 27.40 -15.22 -16.57
CA ASP A 4 28.48 -15.17 -15.55
C ASP A 4 28.51 -16.37 -14.58
N GLN A 5 27.43 -17.16 -14.46
CA GLN A 5 27.38 -18.31 -13.53
C GLN A 5 28.29 -19.47 -13.97
N ASN A 6 28.59 -19.60 -15.27
CA ASN A 6 29.41 -20.71 -15.79
C ASN A 6 30.92 -20.54 -15.58
N ILE A 7 31.39 -19.34 -15.19
CA ILE A 7 32.82 -19.06 -15.02
C ILE A 7 33.36 -19.63 -13.70
N TYR A 8 32.49 -19.86 -12.71
CA TYR A 8 32.85 -20.24 -11.33
C TYR A 8 32.21 -21.56 -10.88
N SER A 9 31.97 -22.51 -11.78
CA SER A 9 31.54 -23.86 -11.38
C SER A 9 32.68 -24.63 -10.71
N LYS A 10 32.34 -25.56 -9.81
CA LYS A 10 33.32 -26.45 -9.17
C LYS A 10 34.22 -27.13 -10.22
N GLU A 11 33.63 -27.55 -11.33
CA GLU A 11 34.33 -28.25 -12.42
C GLU A 11 35.32 -27.34 -13.15
N THR A 12 34.97 -26.07 -13.40
CA THR A 12 35.91 -25.12 -14.02
C THR A 12 37.04 -24.72 -13.08
N ILE A 13 36.77 -24.58 -11.77
CA ILE A 13 37.81 -24.34 -10.75
C ILE A 13 38.77 -25.53 -10.68
N LYS A 14 38.22 -26.75 -10.58
CA LYS A 14 39.00 -28.00 -10.57
C LYS A 14 39.84 -28.17 -11.84
N ALA A 15 39.27 -27.92 -13.02
CA ALA A 15 39.99 -28.01 -14.28
C ALA A 15 41.14 -27.00 -14.36
N ARG A 16 40.94 -25.75 -13.91
CA ARG A 16 42.01 -24.74 -13.82
C ARG A 16 43.11 -25.14 -12.84
N MET A 17 42.75 -25.67 -11.68
CA MET A 17 43.72 -26.16 -10.68
C MET A 17 44.54 -27.34 -11.23
N LEU A 18 43.90 -28.30 -11.91
CA LEU A 18 44.59 -29.42 -12.55
C LEU A 18 45.51 -28.97 -13.70
N GLN A 19 45.10 -27.99 -14.49
CA GLN A 19 45.93 -27.40 -15.54
C GLN A 19 47.14 -26.63 -14.98
N ASN A 20 46.98 -25.92 -13.86
CA ASN A 20 48.10 -25.26 -13.19
C ASN A 20 49.05 -26.27 -12.53
N ALA A 21 48.51 -27.30 -11.89
CA ALA A 21 49.29 -28.37 -11.29
C ALA A 21 50.15 -29.13 -12.32
N THR A 22 49.57 -29.47 -13.47
CA THR A 22 50.32 -30.13 -14.58
C THR A 22 51.43 -29.23 -15.13
N LYS A 23 51.20 -27.91 -15.24
CA LYS A 23 52.24 -26.94 -15.65
C LYS A 23 53.37 -26.81 -14.63
N ILE A 24 53.05 -26.70 -13.34
CA ILE A 24 54.05 -26.54 -12.26
C ILE A 24 54.91 -27.80 -12.13
N TRP A 25 54.30 -28.99 -12.21
CA TRP A 25 55.02 -30.27 -12.12
C TRP A 25 55.59 -30.76 -13.45
N GLY A 26 55.41 -30.02 -14.55
CA GLY A 26 55.98 -30.38 -15.86
C GLY A 26 55.43 -31.67 -16.46
N VAL A 27 54.21 -32.08 -16.10
CA VAL A 27 53.62 -33.36 -16.50
C VAL A 27 52.73 -33.18 -17.74
N LYS A 28 52.89 -34.05 -18.74
CA LYS A 28 52.23 -33.93 -20.05
C LYS A 28 50.71 -34.18 -20.03
N SER A 29 50.19 -34.88 -19.02
CA SER A 29 48.75 -35.16 -18.91
C SER A 29 48.23 -35.13 -17.48
N ILE A 30 46.95 -34.79 -17.32
CA ILE A 30 46.24 -34.79 -16.03
C ILE A 30 46.14 -36.21 -15.47
N GLN A 31 46.16 -37.23 -16.33
CA GLN A 31 46.05 -38.63 -15.93
C GLN A 31 47.29 -39.13 -15.19
N SER A 32 48.47 -38.60 -15.52
CA SER A 32 49.75 -38.91 -14.84
C SER A 32 49.95 -38.22 -13.49
N LEU A 33 49.02 -37.37 -13.04
CA LEU A 33 49.03 -36.87 -11.67
C LEU A 33 48.62 -37.98 -10.69
N ASP A 34 49.29 -38.00 -9.53
CA ASP A 34 49.01 -38.89 -8.42
C ASP A 34 47.50 -38.85 -8.04
N PRO A 35 46.83 -40.00 -7.89
CA PRO A 35 45.45 -40.07 -7.38
C PRO A 35 45.22 -39.27 -6.08
N PHE A 36 46.18 -39.22 -5.15
CA PHE A 36 46.08 -38.44 -3.92
C PHE A 36 46.04 -36.94 -4.19
N VAL A 37 46.87 -36.46 -5.11
CA VAL A 37 46.87 -35.07 -5.57
C VAL A 37 45.53 -34.70 -6.22
N LYS A 38 44.95 -35.62 -7.00
CA LYS A 38 43.62 -35.41 -7.60
C LYS A 38 42.53 -35.30 -6.54
N LEU A 39 42.59 -36.12 -5.48
CA LEU A 39 41.68 -36.04 -4.34
C LEU A 39 41.82 -34.72 -3.59
N LEU A 40 43.05 -34.28 -3.31
CA LEU A 40 43.31 -32.99 -2.66
C LEU A 40 42.80 -31.81 -3.49
N ILE A 41 43.04 -31.82 -4.81
CA ILE A 41 42.53 -30.77 -5.71
C ILE A 41 41.01 -30.79 -5.76
N ASP A 42 40.36 -31.96 -5.68
CA ASP A 42 38.90 -32.04 -5.64
C ASP A 42 38.32 -31.48 -4.33
N ALA A 43 38.91 -31.83 -3.19
CA ALA A 43 38.54 -31.27 -1.88
C ALA A 43 38.75 -29.75 -1.86
N PHE A 44 39.92 -29.28 -2.30
CA PHE A 44 40.25 -27.85 -2.33
C PHE A 44 39.36 -27.07 -3.31
N SER A 45 39.03 -27.63 -4.47
CA SER A 45 38.09 -27.01 -5.41
C SER A 45 36.69 -26.85 -4.79
N THR A 46 36.30 -27.78 -3.91
CA THR A 46 35.01 -27.71 -3.20
C THR A 46 35.02 -26.59 -2.17
N GLU A 47 36.09 -26.47 -1.38
CA GLU A 47 36.23 -25.40 -0.38
C GLU A 47 36.36 -24.01 -1.03
N VAL A 48 37.12 -23.89 -2.12
CA VAL A 48 37.20 -22.63 -2.88
C VAL A 48 35.87 -22.26 -3.52
N PHE A 49 35.12 -23.24 -4.04
CA PHE A 49 33.78 -23.00 -4.57
C PHE A 49 32.81 -22.52 -3.47
N LYS A 50 32.84 -23.16 -2.29
CA LYS A 50 32.07 -22.71 -1.11
C LYS A 50 32.45 -21.29 -0.71
N ALA A 51 33.74 -21.00 -0.55
CA ALA A 51 34.24 -19.68 -0.18
C ALA A 51 33.82 -18.61 -1.20
N ASN A 52 33.87 -18.91 -2.51
CA ASN A 52 33.43 -17.98 -3.53
C ASN A 52 31.92 -17.72 -3.47
N ASN A 53 31.10 -18.76 -3.24
CA ASN A 53 29.66 -18.57 -3.04
C ASN A 53 29.37 -17.74 -1.79
N GLU A 54 30.12 -17.94 -0.70
CA GLU A 54 30.02 -17.10 0.49
C GLU A 54 30.37 -15.64 0.19
N ILE A 55 31.44 -15.37 -0.56
CA ILE A 55 31.81 -14.02 -0.98
C ILE A 55 30.70 -13.37 -1.82
N GLN A 56 30.13 -14.10 -2.77
CA GLN A 56 29.02 -13.59 -3.61
C GLN A 56 27.77 -13.29 -2.76
N ASN A 57 27.47 -14.15 -1.78
CA ASN A 57 26.39 -13.93 -0.83
C ASN A 57 26.67 -12.69 0.05
N VAL A 58 27.91 -12.50 0.52
CA VAL A 58 28.32 -11.32 1.30
C VAL A 58 28.21 -10.05 0.46
N ASN A 59 28.69 -10.06 -0.78
CA ASN A 59 28.59 -8.90 -1.68
C ASN A 59 27.13 -8.52 -1.95
N SER A 60 26.27 -9.50 -2.21
CA SER A 60 24.84 -9.27 -2.39
C SER A 60 24.21 -8.63 -1.16
N ARG A 61 24.53 -9.14 0.04
CA ARG A 61 24.06 -8.60 1.32
C ARG A 61 24.59 -7.19 1.61
N LEU A 62 25.85 -6.91 1.30
CA LEU A 62 26.45 -5.59 1.48
C LEU A 62 25.82 -4.57 0.54
N LEU A 63 25.60 -4.94 -0.72
CA LEU A 63 24.93 -4.09 -1.69
C LEU A 63 23.50 -3.80 -1.27
N GLU A 64 22.75 -4.82 -0.83
CA GLU A 64 21.40 -4.66 -0.31
C GLU A 64 21.37 -3.78 0.95
N ARG A 65 22.30 -3.98 1.88
CA ARG A 65 22.42 -3.14 3.09
C ARG A 65 22.72 -1.68 2.76
N LEU A 66 23.68 -1.43 1.87
CA LEU A 66 24.00 -0.07 1.41
C LEU A 66 22.80 0.55 0.70
N ALA A 67 22.11 -0.19 -0.16
CA ALA A 67 20.94 0.28 -0.86
C ALA A 67 19.78 0.60 0.10
N ARG A 68 19.53 -0.23 1.11
CA ARG A 68 18.57 0.05 2.19
C ARG A 68 18.92 1.33 2.96
N MET A 69 20.19 1.52 3.30
CA MET A 69 20.65 2.71 4.02
C MET A 69 20.56 3.98 3.17
N LEU A 70 20.88 3.90 1.88
CA LEU A 70 20.86 5.06 0.98
C LEU A 70 19.44 5.40 0.48
N THR A 71 18.54 4.41 0.50
CA THR A 71 17.18 4.52 -0.02
C THR A 71 16.20 3.76 0.88
N PRO A 72 15.74 4.38 1.99
CA PRO A 72 14.56 3.92 2.70
C PRO A 72 13.34 4.19 1.82
N THR A 73 12.97 3.19 1.01
CA THR A 73 12.00 3.37 -0.06
C THR A 73 10.69 2.66 0.23
N LYS A 74 9.59 3.35 -0.09
CA LYS A 74 8.24 2.79 -0.20
C LYS A 74 8.20 1.48 -1.00
N TYR A 75 9.01 1.37 -2.04
CA TYR A 75 9.01 0.23 -2.98
C TYR A 75 9.60 -1.06 -2.43
N THR A 76 10.29 -0.99 -1.29
CA THR A 76 10.82 -2.15 -0.58
C THR A 76 10.07 -2.41 0.71
N HIS A 77 8.88 -1.82 0.83
CA HIS A 77 8.00 -1.90 1.98
C HIS A 77 6.63 -2.43 1.55
N PRO A 78 5.92 -3.17 2.42
CA PRO A 78 4.54 -3.58 2.17
C PRO A 78 3.62 -2.39 1.85
N VAL A 79 2.79 -2.51 0.81
CA VAL A 79 1.84 -1.47 0.40
C VAL A 79 0.43 -1.87 0.80
N PRO A 80 -0.31 -1.04 1.58
CA PRO A 80 -1.66 -1.39 1.99
C PRO A 80 -2.68 -1.18 0.87
N ALA A 81 -3.67 -2.08 0.82
CA ALA A 81 -4.85 -1.88 -0.03
C ALA A 81 -5.66 -0.68 0.46
N HIS A 82 -6.33 0.03 -0.44
CA HIS A 82 -7.11 1.22 -0.13
C HIS A 82 -8.42 1.27 -0.93
N ALA A 83 -9.42 1.96 -0.38
CA ALA A 83 -10.75 2.12 -0.97
C ALA A 83 -11.39 3.42 -0.46
N ILE A 84 -12.52 3.82 -1.06
CA ILE A 84 -13.43 4.81 -0.46
C ILE A 84 -14.53 4.06 0.29
N ALA A 85 -14.79 4.46 1.52
CA ALA A 85 -15.92 4.01 2.31
C ALA A 85 -16.83 5.20 2.63
N PHE A 86 -18.09 4.94 2.96
CA PHE A 86 -18.96 5.92 3.60
C PHE A 86 -19.43 5.43 4.96
N TYR A 87 -19.74 6.39 5.83
CA TYR A 87 -20.25 6.17 7.18
C TYR A 87 -21.58 6.90 7.36
N THR A 88 -22.54 6.25 8.02
CA THR A 88 -23.81 6.86 8.40
C THR A 88 -23.77 7.12 9.91
N PRO A 89 -23.56 8.37 10.35
CA PRO A 89 -23.42 8.67 11.78
C PRO A 89 -24.75 8.59 12.52
N GLU A 90 -24.67 8.22 13.80
CA GLU A 90 -25.84 8.18 14.69
C GLU A 90 -26.12 9.56 15.32
N GLU A 91 -25.06 10.32 15.59
CA GLU A 91 -25.13 11.69 16.10
C GLU A 91 -25.15 12.71 14.96
N ASP A 92 -25.67 13.92 15.22
CA ASP A 92 -25.75 14.99 14.21
C ASP A 92 -24.39 15.32 13.60
N VAL A 93 -23.33 15.30 14.42
CA VAL A 93 -21.94 15.48 14.00
C VAL A 93 -21.09 14.47 14.75
N GLU A 94 -20.35 13.62 14.02
CA GLU A 94 -19.52 12.58 14.61
C GLU A 94 -18.11 12.58 14.01
N TYR A 95 -17.08 12.38 14.83
CA TYR A 95 -15.70 12.22 14.37
C TYR A 95 -15.32 10.74 14.29
N VAL A 96 -15.01 10.28 13.09
CA VAL A 96 -14.41 8.97 12.85
C VAL A 96 -12.91 9.14 12.94
N MET A 97 -12.32 8.64 14.03
CA MET A 97 -10.89 8.80 14.30
C MET A 97 -10.05 7.88 13.42
N ASP A 98 -8.83 8.29 13.10
CA ASP A 98 -7.89 7.56 12.25
C ASP A 98 -7.57 6.15 12.79
N TYR A 99 -7.56 5.96 14.11
CA TYR A 99 -7.32 4.68 14.77
C TYR A 99 -8.54 3.75 14.85
N THR A 100 -9.70 4.15 14.32
CA THR A 100 -10.92 3.32 14.36
C THR A 100 -10.81 2.19 13.34
N GLU A 101 -10.79 0.94 13.82
CA GLU A 101 -10.69 -0.25 12.97
C GLU A 101 -12.06 -0.81 12.58
N PHE A 102 -12.19 -1.16 11.30
CA PHE A 102 -13.35 -1.81 10.70
C PHE A 102 -12.93 -3.10 9.98
N PHE A 103 -13.58 -4.22 10.26
CA PHE A 103 -13.11 -5.54 9.84
C PHE A 103 -13.99 -6.15 8.74
N PHE A 104 -13.32 -6.76 7.76
CA PHE A 104 -13.91 -7.66 6.76
C PHE A 104 -13.47 -9.11 7.03
N LYS A 105 -14.40 -10.05 7.08
CA LYS A 105 -14.05 -11.47 7.23
C LYS A 105 -13.79 -12.09 5.86
N LYS A 106 -12.55 -12.46 5.58
CA LYS A 106 -12.15 -13.14 4.33
C LYS A 106 -11.82 -14.59 4.61
N SER A 107 -12.43 -15.51 3.88
CA SER A 107 -12.06 -16.92 3.91
C SER A 107 -10.89 -17.17 2.97
N ILE A 108 -9.83 -17.78 3.47
CA ILE A 108 -8.69 -18.24 2.68
C ILE A 108 -8.85 -19.74 2.47
N ASN A 109 -8.96 -20.14 1.21
CA ASN A 109 -9.06 -21.55 0.84
C ASN A 109 -7.75 -22.25 1.16
N SER A 110 -7.82 -23.32 1.93
CA SER A 110 -6.65 -24.16 2.20
C SER A 110 -6.39 -25.09 1.00
N PHE A 111 -5.22 -24.98 0.35
CA PHE A 111 -4.86 -25.83 -0.80
C PHE A 111 -4.54 -27.29 -0.41
N SER A 112 -4.63 -27.65 0.87
CA SER A 112 -4.41 -29.01 1.38
C SER A 112 -5.73 -29.63 1.87
N LYS A 113 -6.02 -30.87 1.43
CA LYS A 113 -7.23 -31.63 1.81
C LYS A 113 -7.39 -31.90 3.32
N THR A 114 -6.36 -31.65 4.13
CA THR A 114 -6.35 -31.91 5.57
C THR A 114 -6.50 -30.68 6.45
N GLN A 115 -6.57 -29.47 5.87
CA GLN A 115 -6.73 -28.22 6.63
C GLN A 115 -8.06 -27.56 6.28
N SER A 116 -8.81 -27.14 7.31
CA SER A 116 -10.01 -26.32 7.13
C SER A 116 -9.64 -24.94 6.58
N ASP A 117 -10.57 -24.31 5.87
CA ASP A 117 -10.41 -22.92 5.43
C ASP A 117 -10.17 -22.01 6.64
N LYS A 118 -9.17 -21.12 6.54
CA LYS A 118 -8.85 -20.16 7.59
C LYS A 118 -9.64 -18.88 7.33
N GLN A 119 -10.41 -18.41 8.31
CA GLN A 119 -10.99 -17.08 8.27
C GLN A 119 -9.98 -16.08 8.81
N VAL A 120 -9.73 -15.02 8.04
CA VAL A 120 -8.86 -13.91 8.41
C VAL A 120 -9.69 -12.63 8.45
N ASP A 121 -9.57 -11.92 9.57
CA ASP A 121 -10.18 -10.61 9.75
C ASP A 121 -9.26 -9.55 9.14
N VAL A 122 -9.71 -8.89 8.07
CA VAL A 122 -8.96 -7.89 7.32
C VAL A 122 -9.40 -6.50 7.80
N PRO A 123 -8.56 -5.75 8.55
CA PRO A 123 -8.91 -4.46 9.12
C PRO A 123 -8.70 -3.32 8.11
N PHE A 124 -9.57 -2.31 8.18
CA PHE A 124 -9.45 -1.04 7.49
C PHE A 124 -9.62 0.11 8.48
N THR A 125 -8.83 1.15 8.30
CA THR A 125 -8.93 2.39 9.08
C THR A 125 -9.05 3.60 8.17
N PRO A 126 -9.70 4.70 8.61
CA PRO A 126 -9.64 5.98 7.91
C PRO A 126 -8.20 6.47 7.71
N VAL A 127 -7.95 7.19 6.61
CA VAL A 127 -6.62 7.79 6.34
C VAL A 127 -6.27 8.90 7.33
N ASP A 128 -7.27 9.59 7.85
CA ASP A 128 -7.13 10.68 8.83
C ASP A 128 -8.42 10.81 9.64
N ASN A 129 -8.47 11.75 10.58
CA ASN A 129 -9.69 12.06 11.33
C ASN A 129 -10.73 12.72 10.43
N ILE A 130 -11.90 12.08 10.31
CA ILE A 130 -12.98 12.53 9.44
C ILE A 130 -14.15 13.03 10.27
N ARG A 131 -14.60 14.25 9.97
CA ARG A 131 -15.86 14.77 10.49
C ARG A 131 -16.99 14.33 9.58
N THR A 132 -18.00 13.68 10.16
CA THR A 132 -19.20 13.20 9.48
C THR A 132 -20.44 13.87 10.05
N ILE A 133 -21.50 13.93 9.25
CA ILE A 133 -22.77 14.58 9.64
C ILE A 133 -23.96 13.67 9.38
N LYS A 134 -25.02 13.82 10.17
CA LYS A 134 -26.27 13.05 10.01
C LYS A 134 -27.13 13.52 8.85
N ALA A 135 -26.55 13.47 7.66
CA ALA A 135 -27.18 13.83 6.41
C ALA A 135 -26.62 12.95 5.28
N GLN A 136 -27.45 12.69 4.28
CA GLN A 136 -27.07 11.85 3.15
C GLN A 136 -27.77 12.32 1.87
N VAL A 137 -27.19 11.98 0.71
CA VAL A 137 -27.84 12.26 -0.58
C VAL A 137 -29.09 11.40 -0.67
N GLY A 138 -30.26 12.01 -0.76
CA GLY A 138 -31.55 11.31 -0.81
C GLY A 138 -32.25 11.43 -2.17
N ALA A 139 -31.95 12.48 -2.94
CA ALA A 139 -32.51 12.69 -4.27
C ALA A 139 -31.48 13.25 -5.24
N MET A 140 -31.60 12.90 -6.53
CA MET A 140 -30.83 13.51 -7.61
C MET A 140 -31.69 13.67 -8.85
N ILE A 141 -31.60 14.82 -9.49
CA ILE A 141 -32.28 15.14 -10.74
C ILE A 141 -31.21 15.41 -11.78
N VAL A 142 -31.23 14.63 -12.85
CA VAL A 142 -30.30 14.77 -13.98
C VAL A 142 -31.03 14.53 -15.29
N GLY A 143 -30.82 15.44 -16.25
CA GLY A 143 -31.52 15.39 -17.52
C GLY A 143 -33.04 15.35 -17.31
N ASN A 144 -33.68 14.29 -17.78
CA ASN A 144 -35.13 14.11 -17.69
C ASN A 144 -35.58 13.14 -16.58
N THR A 145 -34.67 12.69 -15.71
CA THR A 145 -35.00 11.63 -14.73
C THR A 145 -34.66 12.08 -13.31
N CYS A 146 -35.60 11.81 -12.40
CA CYS A 146 -35.42 11.99 -10.97
C CYS A 146 -35.13 10.63 -10.34
N TYR A 147 -34.09 10.59 -9.50
CA TYR A 147 -33.64 9.43 -8.78
C TYR A 147 -33.77 9.66 -7.27
N ALA A 148 -34.15 8.61 -6.56
CA ALA A 148 -34.08 8.54 -5.11
C ALA A 148 -32.96 7.57 -4.69
N PHE A 149 -32.35 7.85 -3.54
CA PHE A 149 -31.32 7.01 -2.95
C PHE A 149 -31.86 6.37 -1.66
N ASP A 150 -31.57 5.08 -1.48
CA ASP A 150 -31.81 4.40 -0.21
C ASP A 150 -30.68 4.66 0.81
N GLU A 151 -30.79 4.08 2.00
CA GLU A 151 -29.77 4.22 3.06
C GLU A 151 -28.40 3.63 2.67
N ASN A 152 -28.38 2.71 1.70
CA ASN A 152 -27.17 2.10 1.15
C ASN A 152 -26.62 2.83 -0.09
N LEU A 153 -27.17 4.02 -0.42
CA LEU A 153 -26.85 4.80 -1.61
C LEU A 153 -27.16 4.09 -2.95
N ASN A 154 -28.07 3.12 -2.95
CA ASN A 154 -28.57 2.54 -4.18
C ASN A 154 -29.50 3.52 -4.89
N ARG A 155 -29.22 3.77 -6.17
CA ARG A 155 -29.95 4.72 -7.00
C ARG A 155 -31.16 4.06 -7.67
N THR A 156 -32.36 4.63 -7.48
CA THR A 156 -33.60 4.15 -8.09
C THR A 156 -34.33 5.27 -8.85
N PRO A 157 -34.76 5.05 -10.10
CA PRO A 157 -35.52 6.06 -10.83
C PRO A 157 -36.97 6.12 -10.32
N ILE A 158 -37.44 7.31 -9.92
CA ILE A 158 -38.78 7.50 -9.35
C ILE A 158 -39.77 8.14 -10.32
N CYS A 159 -39.32 9.09 -11.15
CA CYS A 159 -40.16 9.74 -12.15
C CYS A 159 -39.32 10.35 -13.26
N ARG A 160 -39.99 10.72 -14.36
CA ARG A 160 -39.42 11.49 -15.45
C ARG A 160 -40.04 12.89 -15.48
N ILE A 161 -39.22 13.87 -15.81
CA ILE A 161 -39.58 15.28 -15.91
C ILE A 161 -39.39 15.78 -17.33
N ASN A 162 -40.19 16.78 -17.72
CA ASN A 162 -39.98 17.49 -18.97
C ASN A 162 -38.87 18.51 -18.75
N ASN A 163 -37.67 18.18 -19.25
CA ASN A 163 -36.49 18.98 -19.00
C ASN A 163 -36.50 20.28 -19.81
N ARG A 164 -36.01 21.38 -19.22
CA ARG A 164 -35.75 22.61 -19.97
C ARG A 164 -34.43 22.49 -20.72
N ILE A 165 -34.27 23.24 -21.81
CA ILE A 165 -33.02 23.28 -22.58
C ILE A 165 -31.84 23.73 -21.67
N GLU A 166 -32.12 24.62 -20.73
CA GLU A 166 -31.12 25.15 -19.78
C GLU A 166 -30.67 24.14 -18.72
N ASP A 167 -31.40 23.06 -18.52
CA ASP A 167 -31.18 22.08 -17.45
C ASP A 167 -30.40 20.84 -17.95
N TYR A 168 -30.07 20.78 -19.24
CA TYR A 168 -29.31 19.69 -19.84
C TYR A 168 -27.90 19.51 -19.23
N ARG A 169 -27.30 20.59 -18.72
CA ARG A 169 -25.97 20.56 -18.08
C ARG A 169 -26.02 20.64 -16.56
N LYS A 170 -27.20 20.47 -15.96
CA LYS A 170 -27.38 20.64 -14.52
C LYS A 170 -27.64 19.30 -13.85
N ILE A 171 -27.06 19.13 -12.66
CA ILE A 171 -27.43 18.09 -11.72
C ILE A 171 -27.90 18.76 -10.45
N SER A 172 -29.14 18.49 -10.03
CA SER A 172 -29.65 18.97 -8.74
C SER A 172 -29.66 17.82 -7.75
N ILE A 173 -29.00 18.00 -6.61
CA ILE A 173 -28.86 17.00 -5.55
C ILE A 173 -29.64 17.47 -4.33
N GLY A 174 -30.50 16.62 -3.79
CA GLY A 174 -31.21 16.82 -2.53
C GLY A 174 -30.50 16.06 -1.41
N ILE A 175 -29.84 16.80 -0.51
CA ILE A 175 -29.25 16.25 0.70
C ILE A 175 -30.33 16.16 1.77
N ASN A 176 -30.69 14.94 2.17
CA ASN A 176 -31.66 14.69 3.22
C ASN A 176 -31.06 15.08 4.58
N VAL A 177 -31.67 16.09 5.20
CA VAL A 177 -31.32 16.62 6.53
C VAL A 177 -32.47 16.45 7.52
N SER A 178 -33.45 15.58 7.22
CA SER A 178 -34.61 15.31 8.10
C SER A 178 -34.18 14.80 9.47
N LYS A 179 -33.14 13.96 9.51
CA LYS A 179 -32.60 13.36 10.74
C LYS A 179 -31.59 14.26 11.46
N TYR A 180 -31.28 15.45 10.91
CA TYR A 180 -30.31 16.40 11.47
C TYR A 180 -31.04 17.39 12.38
N SER A 181 -30.84 17.24 13.69
CA SER A 181 -31.50 18.04 14.73
C SER A 181 -30.68 19.23 15.22
N ALA A 182 -29.37 19.26 14.95
CA ALA A 182 -28.50 20.36 15.34
C ALA A 182 -28.91 21.64 14.60
N GLY A 183 -28.96 22.75 15.36
CA GLY A 183 -29.49 24.01 14.86
C GLY A 183 -28.63 24.70 13.79
N ARG A 184 -27.34 24.35 13.69
CA ARG A 184 -26.40 24.95 12.74
C ARG A 184 -25.72 23.90 11.87
N LEU A 185 -26.00 23.93 10.57
CA LEU A 185 -25.31 23.17 9.54
C LEU A 185 -23.83 23.56 9.47
N PRO A 186 -22.95 22.63 9.05
CA PRO A 186 -21.56 22.96 8.78
C PRO A 186 -21.46 23.92 7.59
N GLU A 187 -20.54 24.89 7.67
CA GLU A 187 -20.28 25.87 6.60
C GLU A 187 -19.72 25.24 5.32
N LYS A 188 -19.17 24.02 5.45
CA LYS A 188 -18.54 23.24 4.40
C LYS A 188 -19.11 21.82 4.37
N LEU A 189 -19.43 21.31 3.19
CA LEU A 189 -19.80 19.91 2.96
C LEU A 189 -18.91 19.29 1.90
N SER A 190 -18.30 18.15 2.22
CA SER A 190 -17.46 17.39 1.30
C SER A 190 -18.28 16.29 0.62
N LEU A 191 -18.27 16.28 -0.71
CA LEU A 191 -18.99 15.33 -1.55
C LEU A 191 -17.98 14.45 -2.30
N PHE A 192 -18.19 13.15 -2.23
CA PHE A 192 -17.55 12.21 -3.13
C PHE A 192 -18.33 12.12 -4.43
N CYS A 193 -17.64 12.28 -5.55
CA CYS A 193 -18.20 12.17 -6.89
C CYS A 193 -17.66 10.90 -7.55
N ALA A 194 -18.54 9.98 -7.91
CA ALA A 194 -18.18 8.78 -8.66
C ALA A 194 -18.84 8.75 -10.03
N ASN A 195 -18.07 8.38 -11.05
CA ASN A 195 -18.54 8.11 -12.39
C ASN A 195 -17.78 6.90 -12.94
N THR A 196 -18.24 5.71 -12.57
CA THR A 196 -17.55 4.44 -12.87
C THR A 196 -17.50 4.15 -14.37
N ALA A 197 -18.52 4.57 -15.13
CA ALA A 197 -18.58 4.36 -16.59
C ALA A 197 -17.53 5.17 -17.36
N PHE A 198 -17.22 6.38 -16.89
CA PHE A 198 -16.33 7.33 -17.57
C PHE A 198 -15.05 7.63 -16.79
N GLU A 199 -14.64 6.74 -15.89
CA GLU A 199 -13.47 6.95 -15.03
C GLU A 199 -12.14 7.06 -15.81
N HIS A 200 -12.08 6.44 -16.99
CA HIS A 200 -10.94 6.48 -17.91
C HIS A 200 -10.76 7.85 -18.60
N ILE A 201 -11.74 8.76 -18.50
CA ILE A 201 -11.71 10.08 -19.15
C ILE A 201 -11.14 11.11 -18.18
N ASP A 202 -9.91 11.59 -18.47
CA ASP A 202 -9.13 12.47 -17.57
C ASP A 202 -9.84 13.80 -17.21
N TYR A 203 -10.63 14.39 -18.12
CA TYR A 203 -11.30 15.66 -17.84
C TYR A 203 -12.46 15.55 -16.85
N VAL A 204 -13.08 14.36 -16.69
CA VAL A 204 -14.32 14.17 -15.91
C VAL A 204 -14.11 14.61 -14.47
N TYR A 205 -13.02 14.18 -13.84
CA TYR A 205 -12.68 14.58 -12.46
C TYR A 205 -11.89 15.88 -12.40
N ARG A 206 -11.02 16.15 -13.38
CA ARG A 206 -10.19 17.37 -13.41
C ARG A 206 -11.02 18.65 -13.49
N LEU A 207 -12.19 18.60 -14.12
CA LEU A 207 -13.06 19.77 -14.31
C LEU A 207 -14.12 19.94 -13.20
N LEU A 208 -14.25 19.00 -12.26
CA LEU A 208 -15.18 19.13 -11.13
C LEU A 208 -15.01 20.44 -10.32
N PRO A 209 -13.78 20.94 -10.06
CA PRO A 209 -13.61 22.20 -9.34
C PRO A 209 -14.07 23.44 -10.11
N HIS A 210 -14.35 23.32 -11.42
CA HIS A 210 -14.83 24.41 -12.26
C HIS A 210 -16.36 24.40 -12.43
N VAL A 211 -17.05 23.48 -11.76
CA VAL A 211 -18.52 23.42 -11.71
C VAL A 211 -19.03 24.63 -10.91
N LYS A 212 -20.16 25.20 -11.34
CA LYS A 212 -20.82 26.26 -10.56
C LYS A 212 -21.90 25.62 -9.69
N VAL A 213 -21.97 26.02 -8.42
CA VAL A 213 -23.02 25.55 -7.51
C VAL A 213 -23.92 26.70 -7.09
N SER A 214 -25.22 26.47 -7.18
CA SER A 214 -26.23 27.33 -6.57
C SER A 214 -27.12 26.56 -5.60
N SER A 215 -27.62 27.26 -4.60
CA SER A 215 -28.65 26.77 -3.69
C SER A 215 -29.66 27.89 -3.44
N ASN A 216 -30.92 27.66 -3.83
CA ASN A 216 -32.02 28.62 -3.67
C ASN A 216 -31.69 30.02 -4.23
N GLY A 217 -31.04 30.06 -5.40
CA GLY A 217 -30.62 31.30 -6.07
C GLY A 217 -29.33 31.95 -5.53
N LYS A 218 -28.73 31.43 -4.46
CA LYS A 218 -27.43 31.89 -3.94
C LYS A 218 -26.29 31.06 -4.54
N SER A 219 -25.24 31.72 -5.02
CA SER A 219 -24.03 31.05 -5.51
C SER A 219 -23.16 30.58 -4.35
N LEU A 220 -22.68 29.34 -4.41
CA LEU A 220 -21.73 28.75 -3.46
C LEU A 220 -20.34 28.59 -4.11
N SER A 221 -19.30 28.44 -3.30
CA SER A 221 -17.93 28.18 -3.77
C SER A 221 -17.59 26.70 -3.69
N ILE A 222 -16.84 26.20 -4.68
CA ILE A 222 -16.32 24.84 -4.70
C ILE A 222 -14.81 24.87 -4.53
N ASN A 223 -14.31 24.08 -3.59
CA ASN A 223 -12.89 23.79 -3.45
C ASN A 223 -12.60 22.33 -3.86
N PRO A 224 -11.48 22.05 -4.52
CA PRO A 224 -11.08 20.70 -4.87
C PRO A 224 -10.62 19.92 -3.63
N GLY A 225 -10.90 18.61 -3.61
CA GLY A 225 -10.32 17.70 -2.62
C GLY A 225 -11.20 17.47 -1.40
N LEU A 226 -10.57 16.93 -0.35
CA LEU A 226 -11.19 16.64 0.94
C LEU A 226 -10.37 17.29 2.05
N SER A 227 -11.01 18.09 2.88
CA SER A 227 -10.42 18.66 4.09
C SER A 227 -10.42 17.62 5.21
N TYR A 228 -9.28 17.50 5.89
CA TYR A 228 -9.10 16.63 7.04
C TYR A 228 -9.04 17.46 8.33
N THR A 229 -9.59 16.94 9.43
CA THR A 229 -9.63 17.70 10.70
C THR A 229 -8.28 17.59 11.41
N ASP A 230 -7.64 18.74 11.61
CA ASP A 230 -6.39 19.05 12.30
C ASP A 230 -5.32 17.94 12.46
N GLN A 231 -4.16 18.23 11.87
CA GLN A 231 -2.95 17.44 11.95
C GLN A 231 -2.37 17.52 13.37
N ARG A 232 -1.94 16.38 13.94
CA ARG A 232 -1.05 16.39 15.11
C ARG A 232 0.07 17.41 14.85
N LYS A 233 0.21 18.43 15.70
CA LYS A 233 1.36 19.34 15.65
C LYS A 233 2.56 18.54 16.11
N TYR A 234 3.45 18.22 15.17
CA TYR A 234 4.73 17.61 15.47
C TYR A 234 5.65 18.73 15.96
N GLU A 235 6.31 18.54 17.10
CA GLU A 235 7.26 19.50 17.66
C GLU A 235 8.68 18.92 17.58
N GLY A 236 9.69 19.76 17.30
CA GLY A 236 11.10 19.36 17.35
C GLY A 236 11.57 18.50 16.18
N PHE A 237 12.34 17.44 16.46
CA PHE A 237 12.97 16.58 15.43
C PHE A 237 11.96 15.76 14.62
N GLU A 238 10.77 15.47 15.16
CA GLU A 238 9.71 14.73 14.45
C GLU A 238 9.24 15.46 13.18
N GLU A 239 9.19 16.79 13.19
CA GLU A 239 8.78 17.58 12.03
C GLU A 239 9.76 17.43 10.86
N VAL A 240 11.06 17.40 11.16
CA VAL A 240 12.15 17.29 10.16
C VAL A 240 12.14 15.93 9.47
N PHE A 241 11.80 14.86 10.19
CA PHE A 241 11.76 13.49 9.65
C PHE A 241 10.37 13.03 9.20
N LYS A 242 9.32 13.84 9.45
CA LYS A 242 7.93 13.54 9.06
C LYS A 242 7.80 13.18 7.58
N GLU A 243 8.39 13.98 6.70
CA GLU A 243 8.34 13.74 5.25
C GLU A 243 9.04 12.43 4.83
N GLN A 244 9.98 11.94 5.64
CA GLN A 244 10.69 10.69 5.37
C GLN A 244 9.98 9.46 5.96
N SER A 245 9.13 9.65 6.98
CA SER A 245 8.36 8.59 7.63
C SER A 245 7.50 7.83 6.61
N ILE A 246 7.52 6.49 6.72
CA ILE A 246 6.71 5.59 5.90
C ILE A 246 5.23 5.90 6.10
N ARG A 247 4.81 6.17 7.35
CA ARG A 247 3.43 6.53 7.69
C ARG A 247 2.94 7.70 6.85
N TYR A 248 3.69 8.81 6.86
CA TYR A 248 3.32 10.03 6.15
C TYR A 248 3.26 9.82 4.63
N LYS A 249 4.26 9.13 4.05
CA LYS A 249 4.29 8.83 2.62
C LYS A 249 3.08 7.99 2.19
N VAL A 250 2.75 6.94 2.95
CA VAL A 250 1.60 6.07 2.65
C VAL A 250 0.29 6.84 2.74
N THR A 251 0.08 7.64 3.79
CA THR A 251 -1.18 8.39 3.96
C THR A 251 -1.34 9.46 2.88
N GLU A 252 -0.31 10.26 2.61
CA GLU A 252 -0.36 11.30 1.57
C GLU A 252 -0.58 10.74 0.17
N ASP A 253 0.01 9.58 -0.15
CA ASP A 253 -0.21 8.95 -1.45
C ASP A 253 -1.66 8.52 -1.63
N ILE A 254 -2.28 7.93 -0.60
CA ILE A 254 -3.69 7.54 -0.66
C ILE A 254 -4.59 8.78 -0.77
N LYS A 255 -4.29 9.86 -0.02
CA LYS A 255 -5.00 11.14 -0.16
C LYS A 255 -4.93 11.67 -1.58
N LYS A 256 -3.73 11.70 -2.19
CA LYS A 256 -3.52 12.18 -3.57
C LYS A 256 -4.26 11.35 -4.62
N ILE A 257 -4.28 10.02 -4.48
CA ILE A 257 -4.97 9.11 -5.40
C ILE A 257 -6.46 9.47 -5.51
N TYR A 258 -7.10 9.79 -4.39
CA TYR A 258 -8.53 10.04 -4.35
C TYR A 258 -8.91 11.52 -4.41
N ASN A 259 -7.97 12.44 -4.22
CA ASN A 259 -8.23 13.88 -4.09
C ASN A 259 -9.11 14.44 -5.23
N SER A 260 -8.87 14.04 -6.47
CA SER A 260 -9.65 14.53 -7.63
C SER A 260 -11.10 14.06 -7.66
N LYS A 261 -11.47 13.05 -6.86
CA LYS A 261 -12.84 12.52 -6.78
C LYS A 261 -13.68 13.22 -5.71
N PHE A 262 -13.10 14.15 -4.95
CA PHE A 262 -13.79 14.91 -3.92
C PHE A 262 -13.93 16.39 -4.30
N ILE A 263 -15.06 16.96 -3.91
CA ILE A 263 -15.32 18.41 -3.97
C ILE A 263 -15.85 18.86 -2.62
N GLU A 264 -15.48 20.07 -2.20
CA GLU A 264 -16.02 20.70 -1.00
C GLU A 264 -16.84 21.92 -1.38
N VAL A 265 -18.10 21.94 -0.94
CA VAL A 265 -19.00 23.07 -1.13
C VAL A 265 -18.95 23.94 0.12
N GLU A 266 -18.51 25.18 -0.04
CA GLU A 266 -18.44 26.18 1.04
C GLU A 266 -19.53 27.24 0.89
N GLY A 267 -19.88 27.87 2.02
CA GLY A 267 -20.91 28.91 2.08
C GLY A 267 -22.29 28.37 2.41
N ILE A 268 -22.35 27.21 3.07
CA ILE A 268 -23.61 26.59 3.49
C ILE A 268 -24.09 27.27 4.77
N HIS A 269 -25.35 27.67 4.76
CA HIS A 269 -26.02 28.40 5.84
C HIS A 269 -27.37 27.74 6.16
N ASP A 270 -27.86 27.95 7.37
CA ASP A 270 -29.10 27.31 7.87
C ASP A 270 -30.35 27.76 7.11
N ASP A 271 -30.32 28.95 6.50
CA ASP A 271 -31.41 29.47 5.67
C ASP A 271 -31.58 28.74 4.34
N LEU A 272 -30.60 27.91 3.95
CA LEU A 272 -30.70 27.03 2.78
C LEU A 272 -31.45 25.73 3.08
N LYS A 273 -31.69 25.41 4.37
CA LYS A 273 -32.49 24.24 4.76
C LYS A 273 -33.95 24.49 4.42
N LEU A 274 -34.50 23.69 3.51
CA LEU A 274 -35.92 23.77 3.18
C LEU A 274 -36.74 22.87 4.09
N GLN A 275 -37.83 23.42 4.60
CA GLN A 275 -38.83 22.64 5.33
C GLN A 275 -39.51 21.63 4.40
N PRO A 276 -40.05 20.53 4.93
CA PRO A 276 -40.77 19.54 4.13
C PRO A 276 -41.87 20.20 3.27
N GLY A 277 -41.93 19.82 2.00
CA GLY A 277 -42.88 20.34 1.01
C GLY A 277 -42.49 21.65 0.30
N TYR A 278 -41.37 22.27 0.66
CA TYR A 278 -40.84 23.43 -0.05
C TYR A 278 -39.85 23.04 -1.13
N PHE A 279 -40.13 23.47 -2.37
CA PHE A 279 -39.22 23.31 -3.50
C PHE A 279 -38.20 24.45 -3.50
N PRO A 280 -36.92 24.18 -3.84
CA PRO A 280 -35.94 25.25 -4.06
C PRO A 280 -36.32 26.07 -5.29
N PHE A 281 -35.85 27.32 -5.36
CA PHE A 281 -36.09 28.22 -6.48
C PHE A 281 -35.82 27.56 -7.84
N GLU A 282 -34.73 26.79 -7.95
CA GLU A 282 -34.31 26.11 -9.18
C GLU A 282 -35.31 25.03 -9.64
N LEU A 283 -36.02 24.38 -8.72
CA LEU A 283 -36.94 23.27 -9.01
C LEU A 283 -38.41 23.64 -8.85
N GLY A 284 -38.72 24.90 -8.53
CA GLY A 284 -40.10 25.35 -8.26
C GLY A 284 -41.09 25.09 -9.40
N TYR A 285 -40.60 24.94 -10.63
CA TYR A 285 -41.42 24.63 -11.80
C TYR A 285 -41.95 23.18 -11.84
N LEU A 286 -41.32 22.26 -11.11
CA LEU A 286 -41.72 20.85 -11.05
C LEU A 286 -42.85 20.60 -10.04
N LYS A 287 -43.15 21.58 -9.18
CA LYS A 287 -44.17 21.45 -8.14
C LYS A 287 -45.52 21.12 -8.75
N GLY A 288 -46.11 20.00 -8.32
CA GLY A 288 -47.42 19.53 -8.80
C GLY A 288 -47.40 18.89 -10.19
N GLN A 289 -46.25 18.76 -10.86
CA GLN A 289 -46.11 18.05 -12.13
C GLN A 289 -45.75 16.57 -11.94
N THR A 290 -45.14 16.23 -10.80
CA THR A 290 -44.60 14.90 -10.53
C THR A 290 -44.97 14.42 -9.13
N PRO A 291 -46.07 13.66 -8.96
CA PRO A 291 -46.57 13.23 -7.65
C PRO A 291 -45.54 12.47 -6.80
N ALA A 292 -44.69 11.65 -7.44
CA ALA A 292 -43.66 10.89 -6.74
C ALA A 292 -42.56 11.78 -6.12
N LEU A 293 -42.15 12.84 -6.83
CA LEU A 293 -41.17 13.81 -6.33
C LEU A 293 -41.80 14.73 -5.27
N ASP A 294 -43.05 15.15 -5.48
CA ASP A 294 -43.81 15.92 -4.49
C ASP A 294 -43.90 15.14 -3.17
N GLN A 295 -44.23 13.84 -3.22
CA GLN A 295 -44.27 12.98 -2.05
C GLN A 295 -42.91 12.91 -1.34
N LEU A 296 -41.83 12.67 -2.08
CA LEU A 296 -40.48 12.59 -1.51
C LEU A 296 -40.07 13.88 -0.77
N ILE A 297 -40.37 15.04 -1.36
CA ILE A 297 -40.08 16.36 -0.79
C ILE A 297 -41.01 16.69 0.39
N ASN A 298 -42.26 16.21 0.37
CA ASN A 298 -43.18 16.37 1.51
C ASN A 298 -42.78 15.53 2.71
N ASP A 299 -42.20 14.35 2.50
CA ASP A 299 -41.82 13.42 3.56
C ASP A 299 -40.46 13.77 4.21
N ASN A 300 -39.66 14.64 3.58
CA ASN A 300 -38.28 14.92 4.00
C ASN A 300 -37.90 16.41 3.94
N SER A 301 -36.99 16.82 4.80
CA SER A 301 -36.29 18.11 4.72
C SER A 301 -35.01 17.95 3.90
N PHE A 302 -34.88 18.76 2.85
CA PHE A 302 -33.74 18.71 1.93
C PHE A 302 -32.96 20.03 1.91
N LEU A 303 -31.64 19.91 1.82
CA LEU A 303 -30.75 20.95 1.31
C LEU A 303 -30.48 20.66 -0.16
N TRP A 304 -30.93 21.53 -1.06
CA TRP A 304 -30.76 21.34 -2.50
C TRP A 304 -29.53 22.09 -3.01
N LEU A 305 -28.68 21.37 -3.74
CA LEU A 305 -27.50 21.90 -4.41
C LEU A 305 -27.63 21.64 -5.91
N THR A 306 -27.62 22.69 -6.72
CA THR A 306 -27.66 22.59 -8.18
C THR A 306 -26.29 22.88 -8.76
N PHE A 307 -25.73 21.89 -9.44
CA PHE A 307 -24.41 21.91 -10.07
C PHE A 307 -24.57 22.16 -11.57
N GLU A 308 -23.99 23.24 -12.09
CA GLU A 308 -23.92 23.51 -13.53
C GLU A 308 -22.53 23.11 -14.08
N PHE A 309 -22.51 22.12 -14.97
CA PHE A 309 -21.29 21.54 -15.51
C PHE A 309 -20.80 22.26 -16.78
N PRO A 310 -19.48 22.23 -17.04
CA PRO A 310 -18.91 22.71 -18.29
C PRO A 310 -19.49 22.02 -19.54
N PRO A 311 -19.45 22.66 -20.73
CA PRO A 311 -20.02 22.10 -21.97
C PRO A 311 -19.44 20.76 -22.45
N GLN A 312 -18.28 20.34 -21.93
CA GLN A 312 -17.69 19.04 -22.30
C GLN A 312 -18.47 17.85 -21.72
N PHE A 313 -19.25 18.06 -20.67
CA PHE A 313 -20.04 17.00 -20.04
C PHE A 313 -21.29 16.74 -20.89
N THR A 314 -21.37 15.53 -21.46
CA THR A 314 -22.54 15.04 -22.17
C THR A 314 -23.58 14.49 -21.18
N ASP A 315 -24.83 14.37 -21.61
CA ASP A 315 -25.91 13.83 -20.77
C ASP A 315 -25.60 12.41 -20.28
N GLN A 316 -24.92 11.61 -21.10
CA GLN A 316 -24.50 10.25 -20.71
C GLN A 316 -23.51 10.28 -19.55
N ILE A 317 -22.58 11.23 -19.55
CA ILE A 317 -21.61 11.40 -18.46
C ILE A 317 -22.34 11.88 -17.21
N LEU A 318 -23.20 12.89 -17.35
CA LEU A 318 -23.98 13.44 -16.25
C LEU A 318 -24.88 12.39 -15.60
N ASP A 319 -25.57 11.58 -16.41
CA ASP A 319 -26.46 10.52 -15.92
C ASP A 319 -25.70 9.40 -15.19
N ASN A 320 -24.40 9.21 -15.41
CA ASN A 320 -23.61 8.19 -14.71
C ASN A 320 -22.93 8.68 -13.43
N PHE A 321 -23.10 9.96 -13.06
CA PHE A 321 -22.59 10.44 -11.78
C PHE A 321 -23.42 9.91 -10.61
N SER A 322 -22.72 9.59 -9.53
CA SER A 322 -23.28 9.39 -8.20
C SER A 322 -22.52 10.26 -7.20
N PHE A 323 -23.24 10.72 -6.19
CA PHE A 323 -22.71 11.60 -5.16
C PHE A 323 -22.97 10.99 -3.79
N ALA A 324 -21.97 11.06 -2.90
CA ALA A 324 -22.09 10.58 -1.53
C ALA A 324 -21.54 11.61 -0.54
N LEU A 325 -22.25 11.78 0.58
CA LEU A 325 -21.76 12.47 1.77
C LEU A 325 -21.10 11.47 2.71
N ASN A 326 -20.31 11.99 3.66
CA ASN A 326 -19.59 11.19 4.67
C ASN A 326 -18.72 10.08 4.08
N ALA A 327 -18.28 10.27 2.83
CA ALA A 327 -17.37 9.36 2.16
C ALA A 327 -15.93 9.79 2.43
N PHE A 328 -15.05 8.83 2.68
CA PHE A 328 -13.65 9.09 2.98
C PHE A 328 -12.75 7.92 2.54
N PRO A 329 -11.48 8.18 2.24
CA PRO A 329 -10.51 7.13 2.00
C PRO A 329 -10.25 6.29 3.25
N VAL A 330 -10.26 4.98 3.07
CA VAL A 330 -9.84 3.98 4.05
C VAL A 330 -8.73 3.13 3.45
N TYR A 331 -7.90 2.56 4.32
CA TYR A 331 -6.82 1.68 3.91
C TYR A 331 -6.60 0.56 4.91
N ASN A 332 -6.04 -0.53 4.40
CA ASN A 332 -5.89 -1.78 5.11
C ASN A 332 -4.73 -1.67 6.10
N ARG A 333 -5.10 -1.39 7.34
CA ARG A 333 -4.21 -1.13 8.45
C ARG A 333 -4.83 -1.73 9.71
N GLY A 334 -4.08 -2.58 10.42
CA GLY A 334 -4.50 -3.24 11.65
C GLY A 334 -3.56 -2.98 12.80
N TRP A 335 -4.08 -2.73 14.00
CA TRP A 335 -3.29 -2.39 15.17
C TRP A 335 -2.84 -3.65 15.92
N LYS A 336 -1.58 -3.67 16.34
CA LYS A 336 -1.03 -4.70 17.21
C LYS A 336 -0.14 -4.10 18.29
N LYS A 337 -0.02 -4.84 19.39
CA LYS A 337 0.83 -4.50 20.52
C LYS A 337 1.63 -5.72 20.94
N THR A 338 2.93 -5.53 21.11
CA THR A 338 3.81 -6.50 21.77
C THR A 338 4.24 -5.95 23.11
N GLU A 339 4.10 -6.76 24.15
CA GLU A 339 4.65 -6.47 25.48
C GLU A 339 5.93 -7.29 25.64
N TYR A 340 7.02 -6.64 26.03
CA TYR A 340 8.32 -7.29 26.11
C TYR A 340 9.06 -6.92 27.38
N ILE A 341 9.69 -7.93 27.97
CA ILE A 341 10.53 -7.79 29.15
C ILE A 341 11.98 -7.69 28.69
N LEU A 342 12.60 -6.54 28.90
CA LEU A 342 14.02 -6.33 28.63
C LEU A 342 14.83 -7.17 29.63
N ASP A 343 15.44 -8.24 29.14
CA ASP A 343 16.30 -9.16 29.90
C ASP A 343 17.70 -9.24 29.24
N ILE A 344 18.57 -10.11 29.76
CA ILE A 344 19.95 -10.38 29.32
C ILE A 344 20.07 -10.69 27.81
N MET A 345 18.95 -11.01 27.13
CA MET A 345 18.87 -11.30 25.69
C MET A 345 18.94 -10.06 24.77
N GLY A 346 19.05 -8.86 25.34
CA GLY A 346 19.33 -7.62 24.62
C GLY A 346 18.11 -6.72 24.39
N ASN A 347 18.35 -5.49 23.95
CA ASN A 347 17.34 -4.42 23.87
C ASN A 347 16.49 -4.46 22.59
N ASN A 348 16.10 -5.66 22.14
CA ASN A 348 15.40 -5.86 20.87
C ASN A 348 14.02 -6.46 21.13
N ILE A 349 12.98 -5.76 20.70
CA ILE A 349 11.58 -6.17 20.83
C ILE A 349 11.12 -6.74 19.48
N PRO A 350 10.79 -8.04 19.38
CA PRO A 350 10.25 -8.62 18.16
C PRO A 350 8.82 -8.12 17.90
N LEU A 351 8.53 -7.79 16.64
CA LEU A 351 7.22 -7.38 16.16
C LEU A 351 6.61 -8.56 15.42
N GLU A 352 5.84 -9.37 16.15
CA GLU A 352 5.27 -10.61 15.64
C GLU A 352 4.11 -10.35 14.69
N THR A 353 4.20 -10.89 13.47
CA THR A 353 3.14 -10.90 12.47
C THR A 353 2.55 -12.30 12.31
N GLY A 354 1.25 -12.36 12.05
CA GLY A 354 0.51 -13.58 11.79
C GLY A 354 0.51 -13.99 10.31
N VAL A 355 -0.26 -15.03 10.00
CA VAL A 355 -0.36 -15.55 8.63
C VAL A 355 -1.02 -14.53 7.71
N GLY A 356 -0.29 -14.10 6.68
CA GLY A 356 -0.80 -13.13 5.70
C GLY A 356 -0.81 -11.69 6.20
N GLU A 357 -0.17 -11.43 7.34
CA GLU A 357 0.06 -10.09 7.86
C GLU A 357 1.50 -9.67 7.58
N TYR A 358 1.66 -8.39 7.27
CA TYR A 358 2.94 -7.76 6.97
C TYR A 358 3.13 -6.52 7.83
N PHE A 359 4.33 -6.31 8.33
CA PHE A 359 4.64 -5.13 9.13
C PHE A 359 4.56 -3.83 8.31
N LEU A 360 3.86 -2.81 8.83
CA LEU A 360 3.70 -1.51 8.17
C LEU A 360 4.56 -0.42 8.82
N TYR A 361 4.35 -0.05 10.08
CA TYR A 361 5.21 0.89 10.81
C TYR A 361 4.88 0.87 12.30
N VAL A 362 5.79 1.39 13.13
CA VAL A 362 5.58 1.54 14.58
C VAL A 362 4.72 2.78 14.84
N GLU A 363 3.72 2.68 15.72
CA GLU A 363 2.94 3.84 16.19
C GLU A 363 3.64 4.50 17.37
N GLU A 364 3.99 3.72 18.38
CA GLU A 364 4.67 4.21 19.58
C GLU A 364 5.41 3.09 20.31
N VAL A 365 6.45 3.48 21.03
CA VAL A 365 7.21 2.63 21.94
C VAL A 365 7.25 3.33 23.29
N VAL A 366 6.81 2.63 24.33
CA VAL A 366 6.62 3.20 25.67
C VAL A 366 7.20 2.24 26.71
N ASP A 367 7.89 2.75 27.72
CA ASP A 367 8.29 1.94 28.86
C ASP A 367 7.16 1.74 29.89
N GLY A 368 7.43 0.92 30.91
CA GLY A 368 6.51 0.69 32.03
C GLY A 368 6.19 1.92 32.87
N GLU A 369 6.94 3.01 32.74
CA GLU A 369 6.69 4.29 33.43
C GLU A 369 5.89 5.28 32.56
N GLY A 370 5.57 4.91 31.32
CA GLY A 370 4.84 5.77 30.39
C GLY A 370 5.73 6.74 29.61
N LYS A 371 7.06 6.63 29.68
CA LYS A 371 7.97 7.45 28.88
C LYS A 371 7.99 6.92 27.45
N LYS A 372 7.75 7.83 26.50
CA LYS A 372 7.74 7.52 25.06
C LYS A 372 9.15 7.60 24.49
N TYR A 373 9.47 6.67 23.60
CA TYR A 373 10.72 6.66 22.84
C TYR A 373 10.49 7.31 21.48
N GLU A 374 11.45 8.10 21.00
CA GLU A 374 11.37 8.76 19.69
C GLU A 374 12.07 7.93 18.60
N GLU A 375 11.48 7.90 17.40
CA GLU A 375 12.05 7.16 16.26
C GLU A 375 13.23 7.92 15.67
N ILE A 376 14.37 7.24 15.48
CA ILE A 376 15.44 7.74 14.61
C ILE A 376 15.63 6.81 13.40
N PRO A 377 15.41 7.32 12.17
CA PRO A 377 15.51 6.50 10.96
C PRO A 377 16.95 6.07 10.63
N PHE A 378 17.96 6.80 11.12
CA PHE A 378 19.37 6.48 10.89
C PHE A 378 20.15 6.54 12.20
N THR A 379 20.73 5.41 12.63
CA THR A 379 21.70 5.41 13.73
C THR A 379 23.07 5.80 13.16
N PRO A 380 23.62 7.01 13.43
CA PRO A 380 24.92 7.39 12.89
C PRO A 380 26.10 6.68 13.60
N ASN A 381 25.88 6.13 14.79
CA ASN A 381 26.88 5.42 15.59
C ASN A 381 26.26 4.18 16.26
N ASP A 382 27.08 3.16 16.58
CA ASP A 382 26.67 1.92 17.27
C ASP A 382 26.04 2.11 18.67
N HIS A 383 25.93 3.36 19.14
CA HIS A 383 25.27 3.72 20.39
C HIS A 383 24.05 4.61 20.09
N LEU A 384 22.87 4.04 20.30
CA LEU A 384 21.61 4.77 20.29
C LEU A 384 21.54 5.56 21.61
N SER A 385 21.26 6.86 21.57
CA SER A 385 21.09 7.62 22.81
C SER A 385 19.84 7.13 23.56
N LYS A 386 19.87 7.25 24.88
CA LYS A 386 18.74 6.90 25.75
C LYS A 386 17.43 7.56 25.30
N GLY A 387 16.35 6.79 25.26
CA GLY A 387 15.01 7.30 24.93
C GLY A 387 14.70 7.37 23.43
N LEU A 388 15.53 6.72 22.61
CA LEU A 388 15.33 6.62 21.18
C LEU A 388 15.09 5.17 20.79
N TYR A 389 14.41 4.96 19.67
CA TYR A 389 14.26 3.65 19.05
C TYR A 389 14.56 3.68 17.55
N THR A 390 14.91 2.51 17.01
CA THR A 390 15.06 2.31 15.56
C THR A 390 14.45 0.98 15.17
N VAL A 391 13.82 0.93 13.99
CA VAL A 391 13.22 -0.29 13.47
C VAL A 391 14.20 -0.97 12.54
N ARG A 392 14.52 -2.24 12.82
CA ARG A 392 15.34 -3.07 11.95
C ARG A 392 14.56 -4.27 11.46
N LYS A 393 14.58 -4.47 10.15
CA LYS A 393 13.94 -5.58 9.47
C LYS A 393 14.94 -6.69 9.16
N GLY A 394 14.73 -7.86 9.76
CA GLY A 394 15.61 -9.01 9.58
C GLY A 394 17.09 -8.72 9.87
N GLY A 395 17.97 -9.67 9.59
CA GLY A 395 19.44 -9.48 9.66
C GLY A 395 20.04 -9.36 11.07
N MET A 396 19.20 -9.25 12.12
CA MET A 396 19.55 -9.60 13.49
C MET A 396 19.69 -11.12 13.62
N GLU A 397 18.86 -11.84 12.87
CA GLU A 397 19.06 -13.23 12.53
C GLU A 397 20.23 -13.30 11.52
N ARG A 398 21.43 -13.64 12.00
CA ARG A 398 22.60 -13.89 11.12
C ARG A 398 22.42 -15.11 10.21
N PHE A 399 21.27 -15.77 10.27
CA PHE A 399 21.04 -17.08 9.70
C PHE A 399 19.77 -17.03 8.84
N SER A 400 19.89 -17.42 7.57
CA SER A 400 18.72 -17.97 6.87
C SER A 400 18.34 -19.28 7.57
N ASN A 401 17.07 -19.62 7.75
CA ASN A 401 16.63 -20.79 8.54
C ASN A 401 17.35 -22.10 8.16
N ARG A 402 17.64 -22.30 6.86
CA ARG A 402 18.45 -23.42 6.38
C ARG A 402 19.90 -23.36 6.88
N ASN A 403 20.48 -22.16 6.90
CA ASN A 403 21.81 -21.89 7.44
C ASN A 403 21.86 -21.93 8.98
N ALA A 404 20.76 -21.66 9.69
CA ALA A 404 20.69 -21.75 11.16
C ALA A 404 20.78 -23.19 11.62
N VAL A 405 19.97 -24.06 11.01
CA VAL A 405 20.00 -25.51 11.27
C VAL A 405 21.34 -26.09 10.83
N ASP A 406 21.81 -25.76 9.63
CA ASP A 406 23.11 -26.23 9.12
C ASP A 406 24.27 -25.76 10.03
N LEU A 407 24.22 -24.54 10.57
CA LEU A 407 25.23 -24.03 11.49
C LEU A 407 25.12 -24.65 12.89
N MET A 408 23.91 -24.90 13.41
CA MET A 408 23.74 -25.65 14.65
C MET A 408 24.27 -27.08 14.49
N VAL A 409 24.02 -27.71 13.35
CA VAL A 409 24.57 -29.04 13.01
C VAL A 409 26.10 -28.97 12.89
N ASN A 410 26.65 -27.96 12.22
CA ASN A 410 28.09 -27.75 12.11
C ASN A 410 28.75 -27.50 13.48
N VAL A 411 28.16 -26.67 14.34
CA VAL A 411 28.63 -26.47 15.72
C VAL A 411 28.55 -27.77 16.51
N LEU A 412 27.52 -28.59 16.30
CA LEU A 412 27.38 -29.90 16.94
C LEU A 412 28.44 -30.90 16.44
N GLU A 413 28.79 -30.86 15.16
CA GLU A 413 29.90 -31.64 14.58
C GLU A 413 31.26 -31.17 15.10
N LEU A 414 31.52 -29.87 15.09
CA LEU A 414 32.74 -29.27 15.65
C LEU A 414 32.91 -29.58 17.13
N THR A 415 31.85 -29.46 17.92
CA THR A 415 31.91 -29.81 19.35
C THR A 415 32.14 -31.31 19.55
N ARG A 416 31.61 -32.18 18.68
CA ARG A 416 31.96 -33.62 18.71
C ARG A 416 33.42 -33.87 18.36
N ASP A 417 33.95 -33.19 17.34
CA ASP A 417 35.32 -33.33 16.88
C ASP A 417 36.33 -32.78 17.90
N GLU A 418 36.06 -31.63 18.52
CA GLU A 418 36.88 -31.07 19.60
C GLU A 418 36.87 -31.98 20.83
N VAL A 419 35.74 -32.61 21.15
CA VAL A 419 35.64 -33.57 22.26
C VAL A 419 36.45 -34.83 22.00
N ALA A 420 36.56 -35.28 20.75
CA ALA A 420 37.48 -36.34 20.40
C ALA A 420 38.93 -35.97 20.78
N ALA A 421 39.31 -34.68 20.64
CA ALA A 421 40.59 -34.15 21.10
C ALA A 421 40.69 -33.99 22.64
N PHE A 422 39.59 -33.67 23.34
CA PHE A 422 39.53 -33.56 24.81
C PHE A 422 39.36 -34.89 25.57
N SER A 423 39.19 -36.01 24.86
CA SER A 423 39.06 -37.37 25.43
C SER A 423 40.24 -37.83 26.32
N VAL A 424 41.31 -37.05 26.38
CA VAL A 424 42.46 -37.21 27.28
C VAL A 424 42.12 -36.88 28.74
N PHE A 425 41.12 -36.03 29.00
CA PHE A 425 40.70 -35.65 30.36
C PHE A 425 39.24 -36.07 30.63
N ASN A 426 39.06 -36.98 31.60
CA ASN A 426 37.79 -37.36 32.23
C ASN A 426 36.59 -37.62 31.29
N ARG A 427 36.67 -38.75 30.59
CA ARG A 427 35.76 -39.21 29.53
C ARG A 427 34.28 -39.31 29.92
N ASP A 428 33.98 -39.66 31.17
CA ASP A 428 32.60 -39.99 31.58
C ASP A 428 31.76 -38.74 31.87
N LYS A 429 32.29 -37.74 32.59
CA LYS A 429 31.55 -36.50 32.90
C LYS A 429 31.32 -35.63 31.66
N LEU A 430 32.28 -35.61 30.73
CA LEU A 430 32.14 -34.85 29.48
C LEU A 430 31.10 -35.48 28.55
N ARG A 431 31.00 -36.81 28.52
CA ARG A 431 30.03 -37.51 27.67
C ARG A 431 28.58 -37.18 28.05
N ASP A 432 28.29 -37.12 29.34
CA ASP A 432 26.93 -36.85 29.82
C ASP A 432 26.53 -35.38 29.56
N LEU A 433 27.43 -34.43 29.82
CA LEU A 433 27.22 -33.00 29.50
C LEU A 433 26.99 -32.75 28.00
N LEU A 434 27.71 -33.47 27.14
CA LEU A 434 27.53 -33.38 25.69
C LEU A 434 26.26 -34.05 25.20
N GLY A 435 25.86 -35.15 25.84
CA GLY A 435 24.55 -35.77 25.61
C GLY A 435 23.44 -34.75 25.87
N GLU A 436 23.48 -34.08 27.02
CA GLU A 436 22.52 -33.03 27.37
C GLU A 436 22.57 -31.83 26.41
N MET A 437 23.76 -31.37 26.01
CA MET A 437 23.90 -30.29 25.02
C MET A 437 23.33 -30.69 23.66
N SER A 438 23.65 -31.89 23.17
CA SER A 438 23.13 -32.43 21.92
C SER A 438 21.60 -32.53 21.96
N ASP A 439 21.02 -33.00 23.06
CA ASP A 439 19.57 -33.13 23.20
C ASP A 439 18.88 -31.77 23.30
N LYS A 440 19.48 -30.80 24.00
CA LYS A 440 18.99 -29.41 24.01
C LYS A 440 19.10 -28.75 22.62
N MET A 441 20.20 -28.95 21.90
CA MET A 441 20.35 -28.44 20.53
C MET A 441 19.33 -29.06 19.57
N LYS A 442 19.12 -30.39 19.62
CA LYS A 442 18.07 -31.06 18.84
C LYS A 442 16.67 -30.54 19.19
N GLY A 443 16.40 -30.29 20.48
CA GLY A 443 15.17 -29.67 20.93
C GLY A 443 14.99 -28.26 20.38
N MET A 444 16.08 -27.49 20.26
CA MET A 444 16.10 -26.16 19.66
C MET A 444 15.83 -26.22 18.15
N ILE A 445 16.52 -27.11 17.42
CA ILE A 445 16.29 -27.34 15.98
C ILE A 445 14.81 -27.67 15.70
N LYS A 446 14.22 -28.60 16.46
CA LYS A 446 12.82 -28.98 16.29
C LYS A 446 11.85 -27.83 16.56
N LYS A 447 12.17 -26.93 17.50
CA LYS A 447 11.37 -25.72 17.76
C LYS A 447 11.50 -24.71 16.62
N VAL A 448 12.70 -24.51 16.09
CA VAL A 448 12.95 -23.63 14.93
C VAL A 448 12.22 -24.14 13.68
N GLU A 449 12.30 -25.44 13.38
CA GLU A 449 11.59 -26.06 12.25
C GLU A 449 10.06 -25.96 12.36
N ASN A 450 9.51 -25.97 13.57
CA ASN A 450 8.08 -25.81 13.78
C ASN A 450 7.65 -24.33 13.69
N ALA A 451 8.44 -23.40 14.22
CA ALA A 451 8.17 -21.97 14.11
C ALA A 451 8.23 -21.47 12.65
N ASP A 452 9.13 -22.05 11.84
CA ASP A 452 9.29 -21.73 10.41
C ASP A 452 8.04 -22.04 9.56
N LYS A 453 7.23 -23.02 9.97
CA LYS A 453 5.98 -23.34 9.24
C LYS A 453 4.91 -22.26 9.40
N ASP A 454 4.99 -21.47 10.47
CA ASP A 454 3.98 -20.46 10.82
C ASP A 454 4.45 -19.03 10.48
N LEU A 455 5.74 -18.80 10.25
CA LEU A 455 6.33 -17.51 9.86
C LEU A 455 6.22 -17.28 8.35
N VAL A 456 5.40 -16.31 7.95
CA VAL A 456 5.22 -15.91 6.54
C VAL A 456 6.18 -14.79 6.12
N GLU A 457 6.68 -14.00 7.07
CA GLU A 457 7.55 -12.84 6.86
C GLU A 457 8.78 -12.87 7.79
N ASP A 458 9.87 -12.22 7.37
CA ASP A 458 11.02 -11.94 8.24
C ASP A 458 10.57 -11.04 9.41
N VAL A 459 10.95 -11.41 10.63
CA VAL A 459 10.53 -10.67 11.84
C VAL A 459 11.17 -9.27 11.86
N ASN A 460 10.35 -8.27 12.17
CA ASN A 460 10.81 -6.90 12.39
C ASN A 460 11.12 -6.71 13.87
N TYR A 461 12.15 -5.93 14.19
CA TYR A 461 12.57 -5.67 15.56
C TYR A 461 12.62 -4.18 15.82
N VAL A 462 12.10 -3.78 16.97
CA VAL A 462 12.38 -2.46 17.54
C VAL A 462 13.61 -2.58 18.42
N ILE A 463 14.63 -1.78 18.14
CA ILE A 463 15.83 -1.68 18.95
C ILE A 463 15.73 -0.40 19.76
N ILE A 464 15.83 -0.53 21.08
CA ILE A 464 15.76 0.60 22.01
C ILE A 464 17.04 0.70 22.84
N GLU A 465 17.34 1.90 23.31
CA GLU A 465 18.29 2.07 24.42
C GLU A 465 17.50 2.61 25.62
N PRO A 466 17.26 1.78 26.65
CA PRO A 466 16.37 2.15 27.73
C PRO A 466 16.96 3.29 28.57
N ILE A 467 16.11 4.27 28.93
CA ILE A 467 16.53 5.47 29.68
C ILE A 467 16.98 5.10 31.10
N GLU A 468 16.21 4.20 31.72
CA GLU A 468 16.42 3.60 33.04
C GLU A 468 16.40 2.07 32.89
N SER A 469 16.75 1.30 33.93
CA SER A 469 16.62 -0.16 33.92
C SER A 469 15.15 -0.60 34.02
N SER A 470 14.28 -0.02 33.17
CA SER A 470 12.88 -0.37 33.05
C SER A 470 12.79 -1.77 32.46
N VAL A 471 12.23 -2.70 33.22
CA VAL A 471 12.13 -4.10 32.84
C VAL A 471 11.02 -4.33 31.80
N HIS A 472 9.98 -3.50 31.80
CA HIS A 472 8.81 -3.67 30.93
C HIS A 472 8.73 -2.59 29.87
N THR A 473 8.49 -3.02 28.63
CA THR A 473 8.34 -2.13 27.46
C THR A 473 7.20 -2.60 26.58
N TYR A 474 6.57 -1.65 25.92
CA TYR A 474 5.43 -1.85 25.04
C TYR A 474 5.75 -1.25 23.67
N ALA A 475 5.62 -2.05 22.62
CA ALA A 475 5.71 -1.58 21.25
C ALA A 475 4.34 -1.77 20.57
N ALA A 476 3.72 -0.66 20.17
CA ALA A 476 2.51 -0.64 19.38
C ALA A 476 2.86 -0.39 17.91
N PHE A 477 2.32 -1.19 17.00
CA PHE A 477 2.64 -1.13 15.58
C PHE A 477 1.43 -1.46 14.72
N TRP A 478 1.53 -1.07 13.46
CA TRP A 478 0.52 -1.33 12.45
C TRP A 478 0.97 -2.43 11.49
N ILE A 479 0.02 -3.25 11.09
CA ILE A 479 0.17 -4.32 10.10
C ILE A 479 -0.73 -4.06 8.89
N THR A 480 -0.42 -4.72 7.78
CA THR A 480 -1.25 -4.74 6.58
C THR A 480 -1.31 -6.14 6.00
N HIS A 481 -2.36 -6.45 5.24
CA HIS A 481 -2.57 -7.71 4.53
C HIS A 481 -2.24 -7.59 3.03
N CYS A 482 -1.77 -6.43 2.57
CA CYS A 482 -1.29 -6.21 1.19
C CYS A 482 -2.29 -6.71 0.12
N ALA A 483 -1.82 -7.54 -0.80
CA ALA A 483 -2.62 -8.12 -1.88
C ALA A 483 -3.82 -8.94 -1.40
N LEU A 484 -3.79 -9.50 -0.18
CA LEU A 484 -4.93 -10.23 0.38
C LEU A 484 -6.12 -9.31 0.65
N ALA A 485 -5.88 -8.02 0.92
CA ALA A 485 -6.93 -7.03 1.14
C ALA A 485 -7.49 -6.41 -0.16
N ASN A 486 -7.00 -6.80 -1.34
CA ASN A 486 -7.55 -6.37 -2.61
C ASN A 486 -8.84 -7.12 -2.99
N HIS A 487 -9.56 -6.56 -3.95
CA HIS A 487 -10.75 -7.12 -4.58
C HIS A 487 -11.93 -7.33 -3.62
N ILE A 488 -12.03 -6.51 -2.57
CA ILE A 488 -13.23 -6.43 -1.75
C ILE A 488 -14.24 -5.56 -2.51
N ARG A 489 -15.43 -6.12 -2.76
CA ARG A 489 -16.42 -5.54 -3.66
C ARG A 489 -17.01 -4.24 -3.08
N PRO A 490 -17.36 -3.26 -3.94
CA PRO A 490 -18.25 -2.17 -3.56
C PRO A 490 -19.56 -2.70 -2.94
N GLY A 491 -20.11 -1.95 -1.99
CA GLY A 491 -21.31 -2.32 -1.22
C GLY A 491 -21.03 -3.26 -0.04
N THR A 492 -19.79 -3.70 0.16
CA THR A 492 -19.44 -4.53 1.32
C THR A 492 -19.40 -3.69 2.60
N THR A 493 -20.11 -4.12 3.64
CA THR A 493 -20.10 -3.50 4.96
C THR A 493 -18.97 -4.06 5.84
N LEU A 494 -18.23 -3.17 6.48
CA LEU A 494 -17.17 -3.43 7.43
C LEU A 494 -17.64 -3.01 8.82
N ASN A 495 -17.46 -3.88 9.80
CA ASN A 495 -17.95 -3.63 11.17
C ASN A 495 -16.79 -3.31 12.10
N SER A 496 -16.98 -2.33 12.98
CA SER A 496 -16.03 -2.08 14.05
C SER A 496 -16.18 -3.09 15.18
N GLN A 497 -15.09 -3.38 15.90
CA GLN A 497 -15.14 -4.20 17.11
C GLN A 497 -15.99 -3.56 18.21
N GLN A 498 -15.99 -2.22 18.27
CA GLN A 498 -16.93 -1.45 19.07
C GLN A 498 -18.27 -1.46 18.30
N LYS A 499 -19.10 -2.48 18.58
CA LYS A 499 -20.31 -2.95 17.87
C LYS A 499 -21.36 -1.91 17.40
N ALA A 500 -21.15 -0.61 17.59
CA ALA A 500 -22.06 0.46 17.17
C ALA A 500 -21.75 1.05 15.78
N LYS A 501 -20.52 0.93 15.27
CA LYS A 501 -20.11 1.61 14.02
C LYS A 501 -19.85 0.64 12.88
N SER A 502 -20.39 0.95 11.70
CA SER A 502 -20.12 0.21 10.46
C SER A 502 -19.92 1.18 9.30
N ILE A 503 -19.04 0.82 8.37
CA ILE A 503 -18.79 1.57 7.15
C ILE A 503 -19.08 0.69 5.94
N THR A 504 -19.48 1.27 4.82
CA THR A 504 -19.74 0.53 3.58
C THR A 504 -18.83 1.03 2.48
N LEU A 505 -18.19 0.11 1.75
CA LEU A 505 -17.28 0.44 0.66
C LEU A 505 -18.03 0.99 -0.55
N LEU A 506 -17.61 2.15 -1.08
CA LEU A 506 -18.11 2.72 -2.34
C LEU A 506 -17.29 2.27 -3.55
N THR A 507 -16.00 1.96 -3.35
CA THR A 507 -15.10 1.47 -4.39
C THR A 507 -14.54 0.11 -4.03
N GLU A 508 -14.05 -0.61 -5.03
CA GLU A 508 -13.30 -1.84 -4.81
C GLU A 508 -11.97 -1.52 -4.10
N SER A 509 -11.55 -2.39 -3.19
CA SER A 509 -10.23 -2.26 -2.55
C SER A 509 -9.11 -2.65 -3.51
N THR A 510 -8.14 -1.76 -3.70
CA THR A 510 -7.06 -1.95 -4.67
C THR A 510 -5.72 -1.42 -4.16
N GLY A 511 -4.64 -1.71 -4.89
CA GLY A 511 -3.31 -1.14 -4.66
C GLY A 511 -2.49 -1.78 -3.54
N GLY A 512 -3.03 -2.80 -2.85
CA GLY A 512 -2.25 -3.60 -1.91
C GLY A 512 -1.23 -4.43 -2.65
N ASP A 513 0.03 -4.35 -2.27
CA ASP A 513 1.13 -5.06 -2.91
C ASP A 513 2.15 -5.53 -1.89
N LEU A 514 2.79 -6.67 -2.19
CA LEU A 514 3.86 -7.21 -1.37
C LEU A 514 5.13 -6.41 -1.59
N GLU A 515 5.98 -6.42 -0.58
CA GLU A 515 7.31 -5.87 -0.71
C GLU A 515 8.14 -6.56 -1.80
N GLN A 516 9.01 -5.79 -2.44
CA GLN A 516 9.92 -6.31 -3.44
C GLN A 516 11.11 -6.98 -2.76
N LYS A 517 11.35 -8.27 -3.06
CA LYS A 517 12.48 -9.07 -2.56
C LYS A 517 13.46 -9.40 -3.69
N GLY A 518 14.73 -9.63 -3.35
CA GLY A 518 15.75 -10.15 -4.29
C GLY A 518 16.13 -9.19 -5.42
N SER A 519 16.05 -9.63 -6.67
CA SER A 519 16.43 -8.81 -7.84
C SER A 519 15.54 -7.59 -8.04
N ASP A 520 14.26 -7.69 -7.66
CA ASP A 520 13.29 -6.60 -7.82
C ASP A 520 13.62 -5.44 -6.90
N SER A 521 14.09 -5.72 -5.68
CA SER A 521 14.48 -4.67 -4.73
C SER A 521 15.64 -3.84 -5.27
N ILE A 522 16.58 -4.46 -6.01
CA ILE A 522 17.70 -3.75 -6.66
C ILE A 522 17.18 -2.75 -7.71
N GLN A 523 16.16 -3.11 -8.48
CA GLN A 523 15.55 -2.20 -9.45
C GLN A 523 14.81 -1.05 -8.75
N ALA A 524 14.07 -1.34 -7.69
CA ALA A 524 13.44 -0.33 -6.84
C ALA A 524 14.45 0.65 -6.24
N TYR A 525 15.57 0.15 -5.70
CA TYR A 525 16.65 0.99 -5.18
C TYR A 525 17.27 1.86 -6.27
N ARG A 526 17.52 1.29 -7.46
CA ARG A 526 18.04 2.04 -8.61
C ARG A 526 17.11 3.18 -9.00
N TYR A 527 15.81 2.91 -9.12
CA TYR A 527 14.81 3.93 -9.42
C TYR A 527 14.81 5.03 -8.35
N ALA A 528 14.75 4.65 -7.08
CA ALA A 528 14.65 5.59 -5.99
C ALA A 528 15.89 6.48 -5.83
N LEU A 529 17.09 5.94 -6.03
CA LEU A 529 18.34 6.71 -5.98
C LEU A 529 18.42 7.72 -7.13
N MET A 530 17.97 7.33 -8.33
CA MET A 530 18.02 8.19 -9.51
C MET A 530 16.96 9.30 -9.48
N THR A 531 15.74 8.97 -9.07
CA THR A 531 14.56 9.84 -9.25
C THR A 531 14.11 10.52 -7.96
N ARG A 532 14.49 10.00 -6.79
CA ARG A 532 13.93 10.39 -5.48
C ARG A 532 12.40 10.43 -5.46
N ASP A 533 11.80 9.46 -6.16
CA ASP A 533 10.36 9.31 -6.35
C ASP A 533 9.65 10.48 -7.07
N LYS A 534 10.42 11.29 -7.82
CA LYS A 534 9.90 12.34 -8.69
C LYS A 534 10.23 12.03 -10.14
N ILE A 535 9.23 12.10 -11.00
CA ILE A 535 9.39 11.86 -12.44
C ILE A 535 9.59 13.20 -13.14
N VAL A 536 10.80 13.42 -13.66
CA VAL A 536 11.18 14.67 -14.35
C VAL A 536 11.65 14.39 -15.78
N SER A 537 12.44 13.33 -15.96
CA SER A 537 13.08 12.96 -17.22
C SER A 537 12.36 11.79 -17.92
N ILE A 538 12.63 11.60 -19.22
CA ILE A 538 12.14 10.43 -19.97
C ILE A 538 12.71 9.13 -19.41
N GLU A 539 13.95 9.17 -18.89
CA GLU A 539 14.58 7.99 -18.31
C GLU A 539 13.96 7.62 -16.96
N ASP A 540 13.47 8.61 -16.19
CA ASP A 540 12.75 8.38 -14.95
C ASP A 540 11.43 7.63 -15.21
N ILE A 541 10.73 7.98 -16.30
CA ILE A 541 9.51 7.27 -16.74
C ILE A 541 9.84 5.81 -17.06
N LYS A 542 10.93 5.55 -17.80
CA LYS A 542 11.33 4.18 -18.13
C LYS A 542 11.71 3.40 -16.88
N ALA A 543 12.50 4.01 -15.98
CA ALA A 543 12.90 3.39 -14.72
C ALA A 543 11.69 3.07 -13.84
N TYR A 544 10.70 3.96 -13.79
CA TYR A 544 9.43 3.72 -13.09
C TYR A 544 8.66 2.53 -13.69
N CYS A 545 8.48 2.52 -15.02
CA CYS A 545 7.78 1.44 -15.70
C CYS A 545 8.50 0.09 -15.55
N GLN A 546 9.84 0.07 -15.56
CA GLN A 546 10.65 -1.13 -15.29
C GLN A 546 10.42 -1.66 -13.87
N MET A 547 10.45 -0.77 -12.87
CA MET A 547 10.22 -1.14 -11.48
C MET A 547 8.80 -1.69 -11.23
N VAL A 548 7.78 -1.15 -11.91
CA VAL A 548 6.38 -1.58 -11.73
C VAL A 548 6.08 -2.86 -12.48
N MET A 549 6.47 -2.97 -13.75
CA MET A 549 6.10 -4.11 -14.61
C MET A 549 7.06 -5.29 -14.53
N LYS A 550 8.27 -5.11 -13.98
CA LYS A 550 9.23 -6.19 -13.70
C LYS A 550 9.38 -7.14 -14.89
N ASP A 551 9.10 -8.43 -14.69
CA ASP A 551 9.21 -9.50 -15.69
C ASP A 551 8.11 -9.47 -16.76
N GLU A 552 7.04 -8.69 -16.58
CA GLU A 552 5.98 -8.55 -17.58
C GLU A 552 6.35 -7.59 -18.72
N LEU A 553 7.43 -6.83 -18.54
CA LEU A 553 7.88 -5.81 -19.48
C LEU A 553 8.81 -6.38 -20.56
N LYS A 554 8.40 -6.25 -21.84
CA LYS A 554 9.27 -6.56 -22.98
C LYS A 554 10.06 -5.34 -23.47
N SER A 555 9.39 -4.20 -23.66
CA SER A 555 10.05 -2.96 -24.07
C SER A 555 9.20 -1.72 -23.78
N ILE A 556 9.85 -0.56 -23.64
CA ILE A 556 9.19 0.74 -23.41
C ILE A 556 9.69 1.73 -24.45
N LYS A 557 8.76 2.45 -25.09
CA LYS A 557 9.04 3.57 -25.98
C LYS A 557 8.28 4.80 -25.50
N VAL A 558 9.01 5.87 -25.22
CA VAL A 558 8.46 7.15 -24.80
C VAL A 558 8.66 8.17 -25.92
N SER A 559 7.58 8.86 -26.31
CA SER A 559 7.58 9.85 -27.38
C SER A 559 6.82 11.11 -26.96
N ARG A 560 7.06 12.23 -27.65
CA ARG A 560 6.33 13.48 -27.42
C ARG A 560 5.16 13.55 -28.39
N GLY A 561 3.96 13.81 -27.85
CA GLY A 561 2.73 13.99 -28.61
C GLY A 561 2.11 15.37 -28.36
N THR A 562 0.96 15.60 -28.98
CA THR A 562 0.12 16.78 -28.77
C THR A 562 -1.35 16.37 -28.76
N ILE A 563 -2.13 16.91 -27.83
CA ILE A 563 -3.58 16.75 -27.79
C ILE A 563 -4.25 18.11 -27.75
N ILE A 564 -5.55 18.15 -28.04
CA ILE A 564 -6.40 19.32 -27.79
C ILE A 564 -6.70 19.34 -26.29
N SER A 565 -6.55 20.48 -25.60
CA SER A 565 -6.89 20.58 -24.18
C SER A 565 -8.38 20.41 -23.98
N ASP A 566 -8.73 19.74 -22.88
CA ASP A 566 -10.11 19.71 -22.39
C ASP A 566 -10.44 20.95 -21.55
N LYS A 567 -9.50 21.88 -21.29
CA LYS A 567 -9.81 23.12 -20.57
C LYS A 567 -10.33 24.20 -21.53
N PRO A 568 -11.35 24.98 -21.14
CA PRO A 568 -11.80 26.12 -21.94
C PRO A 568 -10.65 27.11 -22.16
N LYS A 569 -10.47 27.57 -23.41
CA LYS A 569 -9.46 28.56 -23.84
C LYS A 569 -8.00 28.07 -23.84
N GLU A 570 -7.76 26.79 -23.63
CA GLU A 570 -6.43 26.18 -23.72
C GLU A 570 -6.41 25.35 -25.03
N GLY A 571 -5.60 25.71 -26.02
CA GLY A 571 -5.62 25.09 -27.36
C GLY A 571 -4.95 23.71 -27.39
N PHE A 572 -3.89 23.54 -28.17
CA PHE A 572 -3.10 22.30 -28.15
C PHE A 572 -2.13 22.26 -26.96
N VAL A 573 -2.08 21.12 -26.28
CA VAL A 573 -1.18 20.85 -25.15
C VAL A 573 -0.23 19.72 -25.52
N LYS A 574 1.03 19.84 -25.08
CA LYS A 574 2.05 18.81 -25.29
C LYS A 574 1.78 17.62 -24.38
N THR A 575 1.90 16.41 -24.92
CA THR A 575 1.78 15.16 -24.16
C THR A 575 3.07 14.36 -24.20
N ILE A 576 3.24 13.50 -23.20
CA ILE A 576 4.25 12.44 -23.21
C ILE A 576 3.51 11.11 -23.38
N ASP A 577 3.76 10.46 -24.51
CA ASP A 577 3.14 9.21 -24.91
C ASP A 577 4.09 8.05 -24.58
N VAL A 578 3.67 7.21 -23.63
CA VAL A 578 4.39 6.03 -23.13
C VAL A 578 3.71 4.79 -23.73
N SER A 579 4.36 4.19 -24.71
CA SER A 579 3.96 2.91 -25.30
C SER A 579 4.78 1.78 -24.70
N ILE A 580 4.09 0.78 -24.14
CA ILE A 580 4.69 -0.35 -23.46
C ILE A 580 4.28 -1.64 -24.17
N ILE A 581 5.25 -2.52 -24.42
CA ILE A 581 5.00 -3.85 -24.96
C ILE A 581 5.11 -4.85 -23.82
N ALA A 582 4.00 -5.54 -23.53
CA ALA A 582 3.96 -6.57 -22.49
C ALA A 582 4.37 -7.94 -23.05
N GLN A 583 5.04 -8.76 -22.24
CA GLN A 583 5.47 -10.11 -22.62
C GLN A 583 4.31 -11.11 -22.61
N ASN A 584 3.39 -10.99 -21.66
CA ASN A 584 2.28 -11.92 -21.43
C ASN A 584 0.91 -11.33 -21.85
N TYR A 585 0.88 -10.53 -22.92
CA TYR A 585 -0.33 -9.79 -23.31
C TYR A 585 -1.55 -10.70 -23.52
N ALA A 586 -1.35 -11.79 -24.28
CA ALA A 586 -2.40 -12.74 -24.64
C ALA A 586 -3.00 -13.51 -23.45
N PHE A 587 -2.26 -13.68 -22.35
CA PHE A 587 -2.73 -14.45 -21.19
C PHE A 587 -3.80 -13.70 -20.38
N TYR A 588 -3.60 -12.40 -20.15
CA TYR A 588 -4.51 -11.58 -19.34
C TYR A 588 -5.59 -10.85 -20.16
N GLY A 589 -5.38 -10.70 -21.48
CA GLY A 589 -6.33 -10.07 -22.38
C GLY A 589 -6.36 -8.54 -22.29
N LYS A 590 -7.01 -7.91 -23.27
CA LYS A 590 -6.97 -6.45 -23.48
C LYS A 590 -7.53 -5.64 -22.29
N SER A 591 -8.65 -6.05 -21.72
CA SER A 591 -9.30 -5.30 -20.62
C SER A 591 -8.41 -5.19 -19.38
N TYR A 592 -7.62 -6.21 -19.09
CA TYR A 592 -6.68 -6.18 -17.96
C TYR A 592 -5.57 -5.14 -18.20
N TRP A 593 -4.98 -5.15 -19.39
CA TRP A 593 -3.90 -4.24 -19.75
C TRP A 593 -4.36 -2.78 -19.91
N ASP A 594 -5.58 -2.54 -20.37
CA ASP A 594 -6.17 -1.20 -20.42
C ASP A 594 -6.38 -0.63 -18.99
N ASN A 595 -6.81 -1.48 -18.04
CA ASN A 595 -6.90 -1.10 -16.63
C ASN A 595 -5.52 -0.83 -16.05
N GLN A 596 -4.53 -1.70 -16.30
CA GLN A 596 -3.15 -1.46 -15.86
C GLN A 596 -2.55 -0.18 -16.44
N ALA A 597 -2.77 0.10 -17.73
CA ALA A 597 -2.32 1.33 -18.36
C ALA A 597 -2.90 2.57 -17.66
N THR A 598 -4.18 2.51 -17.26
CA THR A 598 -4.85 3.59 -16.51
C THR A 598 -4.24 3.76 -15.12
N VAL A 599 -4.02 2.66 -14.39
CA VAL A 599 -3.35 2.68 -13.08
C VAL A 599 -1.94 3.26 -13.17
N LEU A 600 -1.17 2.84 -14.17
CA LEU A 600 0.21 3.29 -14.39
C LEU A 600 0.24 4.78 -14.80
N MET A 601 -0.71 5.24 -15.62
CA MET A 601 -0.87 6.65 -15.97
C MET A 601 -1.16 7.52 -14.74
N ASN A 602 -2.12 7.12 -13.91
CA ASN A 602 -2.48 7.84 -12.69
C ASN A 602 -1.29 7.90 -11.73
N ASN A 603 -0.59 6.78 -11.58
CA ASN A 603 0.61 6.69 -10.76
C ASN A 603 1.76 7.59 -11.24
N ILE A 604 2.00 7.66 -12.56
CA ILE A 604 2.99 8.58 -13.13
C ILE A 604 2.56 10.03 -12.86
N LYS A 605 1.29 10.35 -13.08
CA LYS A 605 0.74 11.70 -12.89
C LYS A 605 0.93 12.22 -11.47
N VAL A 606 0.72 11.37 -10.45
CA VAL A 606 0.91 11.72 -9.03
C VAL A 606 2.38 12.07 -8.69
N ARG A 607 3.33 11.50 -9.44
CA ARG A 607 4.79 11.63 -9.18
C ARG A 607 5.50 12.61 -10.11
N ALA A 608 4.84 12.96 -11.21
CA ALA A 608 5.37 13.84 -12.23
C ALA A 608 5.20 15.31 -11.86
N ILE A 609 5.94 16.18 -12.58
CA ILE A 609 5.76 17.63 -12.48
C ILE A 609 4.35 18.02 -12.94
N ASP A 610 3.69 18.88 -12.15
CA ASP A 610 2.38 19.43 -12.46
C ASP A 610 2.33 20.10 -13.85
N GLY A 611 1.23 19.87 -14.55
CA GLY A 611 0.94 20.49 -15.85
C GLY A 611 1.39 19.69 -17.07
N VAL A 612 2.07 18.55 -16.90
CA VAL A 612 2.38 17.63 -18.00
C VAL A 612 1.27 16.57 -18.15
N ILE A 613 0.79 16.36 -19.37
CA ILE A 613 -0.22 15.35 -19.67
C ILE A 613 0.48 14.08 -20.16
N TYR A 614 0.21 12.96 -19.47
CA TYR A 614 0.77 11.65 -19.79
C TYR A 614 -0.29 10.78 -20.46
N ARG A 615 0.12 9.99 -21.45
CA ARG A 615 -0.69 8.95 -22.07
C ARG A 615 0.07 7.64 -21.99
N VAL A 616 -0.54 6.62 -21.41
CA VAL A 616 0.06 5.28 -21.31
C VAL A 616 -0.78 4.32 -22.15
N LYS A 617 -0.12 3.54 -22.99
CA LYS A 617 -0.73 2.45 -23.76
C LYS A 617 0.09 1.19 -23.61
N ILE A 618 -0.58 0.08 -23.33
CA ILE A 618 0.05 -1.24 -23.28
C ILE A 618 -0.46 -2.03 -24.49
N GLU A 619 0.46 -2.45 -25.34
CA GLU A 619 0.18 -3.08 -26.63
C GLU A 619 0.74 -4.50 -26.67
N GLU A 620 0.10 -5.35 -27.47
CA GLU A 620 0.62 -6.67 -27.81
C GLU A 620 1.88 -6.51 -28.68
N GLY A 621 2.94 -7.23 -28.35
CA GLY A 621 4.13 -7.26 -29.19
C GLY A 621 3.79 -7.89 -30.52
N SER A 622 3.51 -7.06 -31.54
CA SER A 622 3.57 -7.52 -32.92
C SER A 622 4.96 -8.11 -33.12
N ALA A 623 5.00 -9.38 -33.55
CA ALA A 623 6.22 -9.95 -34.08
C ALA A 623 6.64 -9.03 -35.24
N VAL A 624 7.61 -8.16 -35.00
CA VAL A 624 8.38 -7.57 -36.07
C VAL A 624 9.12 -8.75 -36.67
N GLU A 625 8.58 -9.27 -37.77
CA GLU A 625 9.31 -10.14 -38.68
C GLU A 625 10.64 -9.44 -39.00
N ILE A 626 11.74 -10.07 -38.62
CA ILE A 626 13.06 -9.79 -39.19
C ILE A 626 13.22 -10.72 -40.38
#